data_AF-A0A2E7I7D9-F1
#
_entry.id   AF-A0A2E7I7D9-F1
#
_cell.length_a   1.000
_cell.length_b   1.000
_cell.length_c   1.000
_cell.angle_alpha   90.00
_cell.angle_beta   90.00
_cell.angle_gamma   90.00
#
_symmetry.space_group_name_H-M   'P 1'
#
loop_
_entity.id
_entity.type
_entity.pdbx_description
1 polymer ?
#
loop_
_entity_poly.entity_id
_entity_poly.type
_entity_poly.pdbx_seq_one_letter_code
_entity_poly.pdbx_strand_id
1 'polypeptide(L)' 'MYPLEDKYLPIIENFIEHLKSYNDIILEVFPTSTVIYGDFDIVMEVLSSSIKWNLNNKNKAVFVTKFLPNYKAI' A
#
# COMPACT_ATOMS: atom_id res chain seq x y z
N MET A 1 -5.19 -3.59 1.69
CA MET A 1 -6.24 -2.96 0.85
C MET A 1 -7.27 -4.03 0.53
N TYR A 2 -8.56 -3.73 0.66
CA TYR A 2 -9.67 -4.63 0.34
C TYR A 2 -10.53 -4.02 -0.77
N PRO A 3 -10.31 -4.36 -2.05
CA PRO A 3 -11.16 -3.92 -3.15
C PRO A 3 -12.61 -4.38 -2.96
N LEU A 4 -13.57 -3.53 -3.33
CA LEU A 4 -15.01 -3.81 -3.28
C LEU A 4 -15.54 -4.24 -4.66
N GLU A 5 -14.82 -5.15 -5.32
CA GLU A 5 -15.09 -5.66 -6.67
C GLU A 5 -14.80 -7.16 -6.72
N ASP A 6 -15.57 -7.94 -7.49
CA ASP A 6 -15.41 -9.41 -7.58
C ASP A 6 -14.02 -9.82 -8.09
N LYS A 7 -13.48 -9.08 -9.07
CA LYS A 7 -12.14 -9.28 -9.63
C LYS A 7 -11.10 -8.49 -8.82
N TYR A 8 -11.03 -8.76 -7.52
CA TYR A 8 -10.18 -8.01 -6.58
C TYR A 8 -8.68 -8.25 -6.78
N LEU A 9 -8.26 -9.45 -7.20
CA LEU A 9 -6.86 -9.86 -7.22
C LEU A 9 -5.98 -8.94 -8.10
N PRO A 10 -6.35 -8.67 -9.37
CA PRO A 10 -5.58 -7.74 -10.21
C PRO A 10 -5.50 -6.32 -9.64
N ILE A 11 -6.51 -5.88 -8.88
CA ILE A 11 -6.53 -4.55 -8.26
C ILE A 11 -5.47 -4.48 -7.15
N ILE A 12 -5.35 -5.54 -6.34
CA ILE A 12 -4.32 -5.65 -5.29
C ILE A 12 -2.92 -5.71 -5.92
N GLU A 13 -2.74 -6.53 -6.95
CA GLU A 13 -1.45 -6.66 -7.65
C GLU A 13 -1.01 -5.31 -8.24
N ASN A 14 -1.89 -4.61 -8.95
CA ASN A 14 -1.58 -3.30 -9.51
C ASN A 14 -1.26 -2.25 -8.43
N PHE A 15 -1.90 -2.32 -7.26
CA PHE A 15 -1.59 -1.42 -6.15
C PHE A 15 -0.21 -1.71 -5.54
N ILE A 16 0.16 -2.99 -5.42
CA ILE A 16 1.50 -3.40 -4.98
C ILE A 16 2.56 -2.97 -6.00
N GLU A 17 2.31 -3.16 -7.30
CA GLU A 17 3.23 -2.70 -8.36
C GLU A 17 3.38 -1.18 -8.37
N HIS A 18 2.30 -0.44 -8.12
CA HIS A 18 2.38 1.00 -7.92
C HIS A 18 3.26 1.36 -6.71
N LEU A 19 3.14 0.66 -5.58
CA LEU A 19 4.00 0.87 -4.42
C LEU A 19 5.47 0.54 -4.70
N LYS A 20 5.77 -0.48 -5.51
CA LYS A 20 7.14 -0.82 -5.92
C LYS A 20 7.81 0.26 -6.78
N SER A 21 7.06 1.21 -7.33
CA SER A 21 7.63 2.30 -8.13
C SER A 21 8.33 3.39 -7.29
N TYR A 22 8.12 3.40 -5.97
CA TYR A 22 8.76 4.33 -5.06
C TYR A 22 10.12 3.79 -4.59
N ASN A 23 11.18 4.58 -4.81
CA ASN A 23 12.55 4.19 -4.45
C ASN A 23 12.95 4.62 -3.02
N ASP A 24 12.20 5.54 -2.42
CA ASP A 24 12.55 6.15 -1.11
C ASP A 24 11.92 5.42 0.09
N ILE A 25 11.28 4.27 -0.17
CA ILE A 25 10.70 3.40 0.86
C ILE A 25 11.22 1.98 0.69
N ILE A 26 11.19 1.21 1.79
CA ILE A 26 11.35 -0.24 1.75
C ILE A 26 9.95 -0.85 1.75
N LEU A 27 9.72 -1.79 0.82
CA LEU A 27 8.43 -2.46 0.66
C LEU A 27 8.59 -3.96 0.89
N GLU A 28 7.80 -4.53 1.79
CA GLU A 28 7.70 -5.97 2.01
C GLU A 28 6.26 -6.44 1.76
N VAL A 29 6.11 -7.48 0.96
CA VAL A 29 4.80 -8.04 0.59
C VAL A 29 4.64 -9.41 1.24
N PHE A 30 3.58 -9.55 2.04
CA PHE A 30 3.21 -10.78 2.73
C PHE A 30 1.86 -11.30 2.21
N PRO A 31 1.50 -12.58 2.46
CA PRO A 31 0.24 -13.16 2.00
C PRO A 31 -1.02 -12.39 2.46
N THR A 32 -0.94 -11.70 3.60
CA THR A 32 -2.09 -11.02 4.22
C THR A 32 -1.94 -9.50 4.33
N SER A 33 -0.76 -8.96 4.00
CA SER A 33 -0.48 -7.52 4.16
C SER A 33 0.70 -7.06 3.34
N THR A 34 0.83 -5.74 3.20
CA THR A 34 2.01 -5.09 2.65
C THR A 34 2.52 -4.14 3.70
N VAL A 35 3.82 -4.16 3.97
CA VAL A 35 4.48 -3.31 4.96
C VAL A 35 5.37 -2.32 4.22
N ILE A 36 5.26 -1.05 4.60
CA ILE A 36 6.04 0.07 4.07
C ILE A 36 6.88 0.60 5.23
N TYR A 37 8.19 0.70 5.03
CA TYR A 37 9.14 1.27 5.98
C TYR A 37 9.85 2.47 5.38
N GLY A 38 10.23 3.41 6.23
CA GLY A 38 11.00 4.59 5.85
C GLY A 38 10.85 5.69 6.88
N ASP A 39 11.33 6.88 6.51
CA ASP A 39 11.03 8.11 7.23
C ASP A 39 9.51 8.35 7.28
N PHE A 40 9.01 8.86 8.40
CA PHE A 40 7.57 9.04 8.60
C PHE A 40 6.93 9.90 7.52
N ASP A 41 7.55 11.04 7.18
CA ASP A 41 6.96 11.98 6.23
C ASP A 41 6.93 11.36 4.82
N ILE A 42 8.00 10.66 4.44
CA ILE A 42 8.08 9.93 3.17
C ILE A 42 7.01 8.83 3.10
N VAL A 43 6.88 8.00 4.14
CA VAL A 43 5.89 6.92 4.18
C VAL A 43 4.46 7.48 4.08
N MET A 44 4.18 8.58 4.78
CA MET A 44 2.86 9.22 4.73
C MET A 44 2.56 9.85 3.37
N GLU A 45 3.56 10.45 2.72
CA GLU A 45 3.43 10.98 1.35
C GLU A 45 3.13 9.87 0.35
N VAL A 46 3.88 8.75 0.42
CA VAL A 46 3.66 7.58 -0.43
C VAL A 46 2.26 7.01 -0.21
N LEU A 47 1.85 6.79 1.05
CA LEU A 47 0.53 6.26 1.38
C LEU A 47 -0.59 7.15 0.83
N SER A 48 -0.50 8.46 1.03
CA SER A 48 -1.48 9.43 0.52
C SER A 48 -1.55 9.41 -1.02
N SER A 49 -0.39 9.42 -1.67
CA SER A 49 -0.27 9.37 -3.12
C SER A 49 -0.85 8.09 -3.71
N SER A 50 -0.59 6.94 -3.07
CA SER A 50 -1.11 5.65 -3.51
C SER A 50 -2.62 5.51 -3.32
N ILE A 51 -3.18 6.03 -2.23
CA ILE A 51 -4.63 6.10 -2.05
C ILE A 51 -5.26 6.98 -3.16
N LYS A 52 -4.67 8.15 -3.45
CA LYS A 52 -5.13 9.01 -4.55
C LYS A 52 -5.03 8.32 -5.90
N TRP A 53 -3.94 7.59 -6.17
CA TRP A 53 -3.77 6.78 -7.37
C TRP A 53 -4.86 5.71 -7.47
N ASN A 54 -5.18 4.99 -6.39
CA ASN A 54 -6.26 4.00 -6.38
C ASN A 54 -7.63 4.61 -6.74
N LEU A 55 -7.95 5.76 -6.16
CA LEU A 55 -9.19 6.51 -6.47
C LEU A 55 -9.25 6.97 -7.93
N ASN A 56 -8.14 7.45 -8.50
CA ASN A 56 -8.06 7.85 -9.91
C ASN A 56 -8.29 6.69 -10.87
N ASN A 57 -7.90 5.47 -10.46
CA ASN A 57 -8.20 4.24 -11.19
C ASN A 57 -9.65 3.75 -10.99
N LYS A 58 -10.52 4.56 -10.33
CA LYS A 58 -11.92 4.26 -10.02
C LYS A 58 -12.12 2.99 -9.20
N ASN A 59 -11.08 2.54 -8.50
CA ASN A 59 -11.17 1.39 -7.62
C ASN A 59 -11.79 1.83 -6.29
N LYS A 60 -12.83 1.12 -5.86
CA LYS A 60 -13.39 1.28 -4.51
C LYS A 60 -12.70 0.27 -3.60
N ALA A 61 -12.14 0.72 -2.50
CA ALA A 61 -11.47 -0.16 -1.55
C ALA A 61 -11.55 0.35 -0.12
N VAL A 62 -11.48 -0.58 0.84
CA VAL A 62 -11.22 -0.27 2.25
C VAL A 62 -9.72 -0.39 2.50
N PHE A 63 -9.12 0.64 3.09
CA PHE A 63 -7.73 0.63 3.54
C PHE A 63 -7.69 0.45 5.05
N VAL A 64 -6.93 -0.54 5.51
CA VAL A 64 -6.68 -0.82 6.92
C VAL A 64 -5.18 -0.72 7.13
N THR A 65 -4.76 0.14 8.05
CA THR A 65 -3.35 0.44 8.31
C THR A 65 -3.08 0.38 9.81
N LYS A 66 -1.91 -0.13 10.18
CA LYS A 66 -1.35 -0.04 11.53
C LYS A 66 -0.03 0.72 11.44
N PHE A 67 0.15 1.74 12.26
CA PHE A 67 1.40 2.47 12.37
C PHE A 67 2.21 1.87 13.51
N LEU A 68 3.38 1.31 13.19
CA LEU A 68 4.17 0.51 14.12
C LEU A 68 5.60 1.07 14.23
N PRO A 69 5.86 2.02 15.14
CA PRO A 69 7.21 2.50 15.39
C PRO A 69 8.14 1.36 15.81
N ASN A 70 9.36 1.32 15.27
CA ASN A 70 10.37 0.30 15.55
C ASN A 70 9.97 -1.14 15.18
N TYR A 71 9.02 -1.31 14.26
CA TYR A 71 8.64 -2.64 13.76
C TYR A 71 9.84 -3.32 13.08
N LYS A 72 10.00 -4.61 13.36
CA LYS A 72 10.93 -5.51 12.69
C LYS A 72 10.13 -6.75 12.29
N ALA A 73 10.10 -7.07 10.99
CA ALA A 73 9.63 -8.37 10.55
C ALA A 73 10.54 -9.46 11.13
N ILE A 74 9.94 -10.60 11.50
CA ILE A 74 10.61 -11.74 12.17
C ILE A 74 11.51 -12.47 11.18
#